data_AF-A0A9D0YST9-F1
#
_entry.id   AF-A0A9D0YST9-F1
#
_cell.length_a   1.000
_cell.length_b   1.000
_cell.length_c   1.000
_cell.angle_alpha   90.00
_cell.angle_beta   90.00
_cell.angle_gamma   90.00
#
_symmetry.space_group_name_H-M   'P 1'
#
loop_
_entity.id
_entity.type
_entity.pdbx_description
1 polymer ?
#
loop_
_entity_poly.entity_id
_entity_poly.type
_entity_poly.pdbx_seq_one_letter_code
_entity_poly.pdbx_strand_id
1 'polypeptide(L)'
;MVHKKARSSKKKTTAKKVVKKAPTPARTVAPVAEPVTAVQQPEPAVVETPTAAKPAAPAAPKTRTSTRKTTSTRKKPASAAKKPAPVAEEPTPVVEETAPVVEETAPVVEEAAPVAEEPAPIVEETTPMVEEAAPAEEEPAPVEEETAPSVEEDVSPVVEEVKPMYEMSNLPRRSIAFIGSECHPFVKTGGLGDVMYALPRQLVKLNCDVRVILPRYACIPQKFQEKMEYRGEFYMDLGNTGRNYYVGIMEYVCDGVVYDFIDNQEFFSSGNPYTNLVDDIPKYCFFSKAALAALNYLNWIPDIVHCHDWQAGLVPVYLRTLFKDSPVGHARSILTIHNLRFQGIYNIPTIRYWSGLPNEVFQMGALKDGYQDANMLKGGIAYADRVTTVSGTYAGEIQTAEYGEHLEGHLRYHSGKLRGIVNGIDYDMWNPATDPALAEHYDLGNVLDHKMANKLALQKELGLEQNTDKFVIGLISRLTNQKGLDLVSSIIPQVLDGNTQVVVLGTGDREYEDTFRSYEYAHRGTFCACIQYDEARAHRIYAGADALLVPSRFEPCGLTQLNAMHYGTLPIVRETGGLKDTVEPYNNFTGDGNGFTFDRYDAGLLLDAINRAKTLYFTNR
;
A
#
# COMPACT_ATOMS: atom_id res chain seq x y z
N MET A 1 27.78 -61.35 59.54
CA MET A 1 27.37 -62.76 59.23
C MET A 1 26.52 -62.72 57.95
N VAL A 2 26.72 -63.51 56.88
CA VAL A 2 26.82 -65.01 56.76
C VAL A 2 25.42 -65.63 56.93
N HIS A 3 24.76 -66.33 55.99
CA HIS A 3 24.98 -66.78 54.58
C HIS A 3 23.69 -66.51 53.74
N LYS A 4 23.55 -66.55 52.39
CA LYS A 4 24.23 -67.16 51.22
C LYS A 4 23.76 -68.57 50.75
N LYS A 5 22.79 -68.63 49.81
CA LYS A 5 22.52 -69.70 48.80
C LYS A 5 21.39 -69.21 47.86
N ALA A 6 21.40 -69.19 46.51
CA ALA A 6 22.29 -69.65 45.40
C ALA A 6 21.89 -70.94 44.64
N ARG A 7 21.12 -70.77 43.54
CA ARG A 7 21.03 -71.56 42.27
C ARG A 7 20.65 -70.52 41.19
N SER A 8 21.29 -70.34 40.04
CA SER A 8 21.77 -71.25 38.98
C SER A 8 20.60 -71.94 38.23
N SER A 9 20.51 -71.91 36.88
CA SER A 9 21.61 -71.91 35.91
C SER A 9 21.34 -71.30 34.51
N LYS A 10 22.41 -70.78 33.89
CA LYS A 10 22.74 -70.78 32.44
C LYS A 10 21.82 -70.06 31.43
N LYS A 11 22.32 -68.92 30.90
CA LYS A 11 22.08 -68.50 29.49
C LYS A 11 22.57 -69.59 28.52
N LYS A 12 21.96 -69.66 27.33
CA LYS A 12 22.50 -70.38 26.16
C LYS A 12 22.54 -69.45 24.95
N THR A 13 23.63 -69.46 24.21
CA THR A 13 23.82 -68.68 22.98
C THR A 13 23.62 -69.55 21.74
N THR A 14 22.85 -69.04 20.79
CA THR A 14 22.82 -69.47 19.37
C THR A 14 22.57 -68.22 18.53
N ALA A 15 23.61 -67.62 17.95
CA ALA A 15 24.18 -68.02 16.66
C ALA A 15 23.23 -67.71 15.49
N LYS A 16 23.44 -66.53 14.85
CA LYS A 16 22.81 -66.19 13.57
C LYS A 16 23.17 -67.27 12.54
N LYS A 17 22.19 -67.85 11.85
CA LYS A 17 22.44 -68.65 10.64
C LYS A 17 21.74 -67.99 9.45
N VAL A 18 22.53 -67.64 8.44
CA VAL A 18 22.05 -67.03 7.21
C VAL A 18 21.24 -68.05 6.40
N VAL A 19 20.06 -67.64 5.94
CA VAL A 19 19.36 -68.29 4.83
C VAL A 19 19.16 -67.25 3.74
N LYS A 20 19.62 -67.54 2.52
CA LYS A 20 19.52 -66.63 1.38
C LYS A 20 18.05 -66.52 0.96
N LYS A 21 17.59 -65.32 0.61
CA LYS A 21 16.44 -65.12 -0.27
C LYS A 21 16.96 -64.54 -1.59
N ALA A 22 16.55 -65.12 -2.72
CA ALA A 22 17.05 -64.78 -4.05
C ALA A 22 16.48 -63.43 -4.55
N PRO A 23 17.14 -62.75 -5.49
CA PRO A 23 16.61 -61.53 -6.09
C PRO A 23 15.43 -61.84 -7.03
N THR A 24 14.43 -60.97 -7.02
CA THR A 24 13.37 -60.86 -8.04
C THR A 24 13.54 -59.55 -8.82
N PRO A 25 13.12 -59.48 -10.09
CA PRO A 25 13.93 -58.78 -11.10
C PRO A 25 13.58 -57.31 -11.31
N ALA A 26 14.56 -56.54 -11.77
CA ALA A 26 14.30 -55.30 -12.48
C ALA A 26 13.53 -55.60 -13.78
N ARG A 27 12.46 -54.86 -14.06
CA ARG A 27 11.67 -54.99 -15.29
C ARG A 27 11.94 -53.83 -16.23
N THR A 28 12.97 -53.98 -17.07
CA THR A 28 13.12 -53.16 -18.28
C THR A 28 11.91 -53.33 -19.20
N VAL A 29 11.43 -52.23 -19.77
CA VAL A 29 10.54 -52.24 -20.94
C VAL A 29 11.11 -51.26 -21.96
N ALA A 30 11.47 -51.78 -23.14
CA ALA A 30 11.94 -51.01 -24.29
C ALA A 30 10.76 -50.75 -25.25
N PRO A 31 10.84 -49.73 -26.14
CA PRO A 31 9.69 -49.27 -26.91
C PRO A 31 9.38 -50.13 -28.14
N VAL A 32 8.11 -50.16 -28.53
CA VAL A 32 7.59 -50.60 -29.84
C VAL A 32 6.47 -49.64 -30.25
N ALA A 33 6.29 -49.39 -31.55
CA ALA A 33 5.53 -48.26 -32.08
C ALA A 33 4.14 -48.64 -32.66
N GLU A 34 3.39 -47.57 -33.01
CA GLU A 34 2.38 -47.50 -34.08
C GLU A 34 1.01 -48.17 -33.85
N PRO A 35 -0.08 -47.77 -34.59
CA PRO A 35 -0.10 -47.15 -35.92
C PRO A 35 -0.62 -45.70 -36.01
N VAL A 36 -0.39 -45.09 -37.18
CA VAL A 36 -0.99 -43.82 -37.61
C VAL A 36 -2.12 -44.08 -38.63
N THR A 37 -3.30 -43.53 -38.39
CA THR A 37 -4.37 -43.35 -39.40
C THR A 37 -5.08 -42.03 -39.16
N ALA A 38 -5.22 -41.21 -40.19
CA ALA A 38 -5.83 -39.87 -40.12
C ALA A 38 -7.33 -39.90 -40.44
N VAL A 39 -8.06 -38.83 -40.05
CA VAL A 39 -9.07 -38.14 -40.90
C VAL A 39 -9.56 -36.84 -40.23
N GLN A 40 -9.67 -35.79 -41.05
CA GLN A 40 -10.42 -34.51 -40.91
C GLN A 40 -10.26 -33.62 -39.66
N GLN A 41 -9.71 -32.43 -39.93
CA GLN A 41 -10.01 -31.18 -39.20
C GLN A 41 -11.34 -30.58 -39.75
N PRO A 42 -12.08 -29.78 -38.96
CA PRO A 42 -13.11 -28.88 -39.49
C PRO A 42 -12.47 -27.59 -40.06
N GLU A 43 -13.04 -27.06 -41.14
CA GLU A 43 -12.57 -25.82 -41.78
C GLU A 43 -12.98 -24.56 -41.00
N PRO A 44 -12.18 -23.46 -41.04
CA PRO A 44 -12.59 -22.17 -40.51
C PRO A 44 -13.59 -21.47 -41.45
N ALA A 45 -14.67 -20.92 -40.89
CA ALA A 45 -15.64 -20.14 -41.67
C ALA A 45 -15.04 -18.78 -42.10
N VAL A 46 -15.15 -18.46 -43.40
CA VAL A 46 -14.68 -17.20 -43.97
C VAL A 46 -15.65 -16.06 -43.65
N VAL A 47 -15.11 -14.91 -43.25
CA VAL A 47 -15.81 -13.62 -43.21
C VAL A 47 -14.99 -12.61 -44.02
N GLU A 48 -15.58 -12.04 -45.07
CA GLU A 48 -14.88 -11.17 -46.00
C GLU A 48 -14.71 -9.74 -45.45
N THR A 49 -13.51 -9.16 -45.64
CA THR A 49 -13.24 -7.74 -45.42
C THR A 49 -13.20 -6.97 -46.76
N PRO A 50 -14.10 -6.01 -47.01
CA PRO A 50 -13.97 -5.08 -48.14
C PRO A 50 -13.05 -3.89 -47.79
N THR A 51 -12.16 -3.52 -48.73
CA THR A 51 -11.09 -2.54 -48.52
C THR A 51 -11.55 -1.07 -48.70
N ALA A 52 -10.75 -0.13 -48.21
CA ALA A 52 -11.12 1.28 -48.01
C ALA A 52 -11.20 2.16 -49.28
N ALA A 53 -11.96 3.26 -49.17
CA ALA A 53 -11.84 4.46 -50.00
C ALA A 53 -12.07 5.75 -49.17
N LYS A 54 -11.43 6.86 -49.58
CA LYS A 54 -11.43 8.22 -49.00
C LYS A 54 -11.26 9.21 -50.18
N PRO A 55 -11.37 10.56 -50.05
CA PRO A 55 -11.93 11.39 -48.97
C PRO A 55 -12.94 12.46 -49.48
N ALA A 56 -13.57 13.24 -48.58
CA ALA A 56 -13.85 14.69 -48.70
C ALA A 56 -14.81 15.20 -47.59
N ALA A 57 -14.85 16.52 -47.37
CA ALA A 57 -15.75 17.26 -46.45
C ALA A 57 -15.95 18.70 -47.02
N PRO A 58 -16.52 19.70 -46.31
CA PRO A 58 -17.49 19.70 -45.20
C PRO A 58 -18.73 20.59 -45.49
N ALA A 59 -19.80 20.54 -44.67
CA ALA A 59 -20.73 21.67 -44.51
C ALA A 59 -21.69 21.54 -43.29
N ALA A 60 -21.98 22.69 -42.67
CA ALA A 60 -23.14 22.98 -41.82
C ALA A 60 -23.63 24.41 -42.18
N PRO A 61 -24.68 25.00 -41.58
CA PRO A 61 -25.71 24.48 -40.66
C PRO A 61 -27.15 24.79 -41.16
N LYS A 62 -28.19 24.46 -40.35
CA LYS A 62 -29.26 25.43 -39.97
C LYS A 62 -30.29 24.92 -38.97
N THR A 63 -30.79 25.87 -38.20
CA THR A 63 -31.85 25.77 -37.19
C THR A 63 -33.25 25.52 -37.78
N ARG A 64 -34.17 24.93 -37.00
CA ARG A 64 -35.34 25.65 -36.46
C ARG A 64 -36.19 24.86 -35.47
N THR A 65 -36.86 25.61 -34.60
CA THR A 65 -37.87 25.20 -33.62
C THR A 65 -39.21 24.85 -34.25
N SER A 66 -40.00 23.99 -33.57
CA SER A 66 -41.37 24.39 -33.16
C SER A 66 -41.97 23.44 -32.10
N THR A 67 -42.88 24.01 -31.29
CA THR A 67 -43.78 23.31 -30.35
C THR A 67 -45.19 23.19 -30.96
N ARG A 68 -46.02 22.21 -30.56
CA ARG A 68 -47.41 22.49 -30.06
C ARG A 68 -48.13 21.30 -29.39
N LYS A 69 -48.94 21.64 -28.39
CA LYS A 69 -49.84 20.82 -27.56
C LYS A 69 -51.09 20.22 -28.27
N THR A 70 -51.59 19.10 -27.70
CA THR A 70 -53.03 18.71 -27.47
C THR A 70 -53.94 18.40 -28.69
N THR A 71 -55.07 17.64 -28.60
CA THR A 71 -55.92 17.23 -27.44
C THR A 71 -56.76 15.95 -27.69
N SER A 72 -57.06 15.17 -26.62
CA SER A 72 -58.28 14.35 -26.32
C SER A 72 -59.03 13.57 -27.43
N THR A 73 -59.43 12.30 -27.20
CA THR A 73 -60.69 11.90 -26.49
C THR A 73 -60.85 10.35 -26.42
N ARG A 74 -61.82 9.67 -25.75
CA ARG A 74 -62.56 9.84 -24.46
C ARG A 74 -63.72 8.81 -24.35
N LYS A 75 -63.60 7.64 -23.68
CA LYS A 75 -64.77 6.89 -23.10
C LYS A 75 -64.44 5.83 -22.03
N LYS A 76 -65.46 5.50 -21.20
CA LYS A 76 -65.48 4.62 -20.00
C LYS A 76 -66.94 4.15 -19.77
N PRO A 77 -67.20 3.03 -19.06
CA PRO A 77 -67.99 3.06 -17.78
C PRO A 77 -67.30 2.20 -16.67
N ALA A 78 -67.42 2.39 -15.34
CA ALA A 78 -68.53 2.67 -14.39
C ALA A 78 -69.28 1.40 -13.92
N SER A 79 -69.81 1.23 -12.70
CA SER A 79 -69.89 1.99 -11.42
C SER A 79 -69.83 0.97 -10.22
N ALA A 80 -70.16 1.12 -8.93
CA ALA A 80 -70.61 2.14 -7.94
C ALA A 80 -70.23 1.61 -6.51
N ALA A 81 -70.08 2.31 -5.36
CA ALA A 81 -70.39 3.66 -4.85
C ALA A 81 -71.69 3.82 -4.00
N LYS A 82 -71.58 3.91 -2.65
CA LYS A 82 -72.57 4.58 -1.75
C LYS A 82 -71.99 5.10 -0.41
N LYS A 83 -72.63 6.15 0.14
CA LYS A 83 -72.37 6.88 1.41
C LYS A 83 -73.74 7.32 1.99
N PRO A 84 -73.83 7.83 3.24
CA PRO A 84 -74.00 9.28 3.40
C PRO A 84 -73.27 9.88 4.64
N ALA A 85 -73.54 11.16 4.93
CA ALA A 85 -72.94 12.03 5.97
C ALA A 85 -74.12 12.82 6.64
N PRO A 86 -74.02 14.06 7.21
CA PRO A 86 -72.86 14.92 7.56
C PRO A 86 -72.97 15.66 8.94
N VAL A 87 -71.91 16.40 9.30
CA VAL A 87 -71.95 17.80 9.83
C VAL A 87 -70.74 18.54 9.20
N ALA A 88 -70.72 19.87 9.15
CA ALA A 88 -69.72 20.67 8.40
C ALA A 88 -69.22 21.89 9.21
N GLU A 89 -68.04 22.42 8.85
CA GLU A 89 -67.79 23.87 8.66
C GLU A 89 -66.44 24.15 7.97
N GLU A 90 -66.34 25.33 7.32
CA GLU A 90 -65.26 25.92 6.51
C GLU A 90 -65.65 27.41 6.25
N PRO A 91 -64.83 28.35 5.69
CA PRO A 91 -63.41 28.28 5.28
C PRO A 91 -62.51 29.54 5.52
N THR A 92 -61.17 29.36 5.55
CA THR A 92 -60.10 30.29 5.03
C THR A 92 -59.93 31.71 5.66
N PRO A 93 -58.94 32.56 5.24
CA PRO A 93 -57.47 32.37 5.19
C PRO A 93 -56.68 33.60 5.77
N VAL A 94 -55.37 33.71 5.48
CA VAL A 94 -54.40 34.87 5.52
C VAL A 94 -53.05 34.34 6.05
N VAL A 95 -51.98 34.18 5.25
CA VAL A 95 -51.05 35.17 4.64
C VAL A 95 -50.19 35.92 5.67
N GLU A 96 -48.87 35.75 5.60
CA GLU A 96 -47.88 36.58 6.31
C GLU A 96 -46.62 36.74 5.43
N GLU A 97 -46.07 37.96 5.34
CA GLU A 97 -44.94 38.31 4.47
C GLU A 97 -44.08 39.43 5.08
N THR A 98 -42.75 39.31 4.97
CA THR A 98 -41.69 40.32 5.22
C THR A 98 -41.56 41.00 6.61
N ALA A 99 -40.51 40.59 7.35
CA ALA A 99 -39.36 41.43 7.77
C ALA A 99 -39.55 42.64 8.74
N PRO A 100 -38.46 43.26 9.24
CA PRO A 100 -37.14 42.73 9.64
C PRO A 100 -36.87 42.97 11.15
N VAL A 101 -35.73 42.50 11.67
CA VAL A 101 -35.11 43.06 12.89
C VAL A 101 -33.65 43.41 12.60
N VAL A 102 -33.29 44.66 12.87
CA VAL A 102 -31.92 45.16 12.95
C VAL A 102 -31.69 45.53 14.41
N GLU A 103 -30.51 45.23 14.95
CA GLU A 103 -30.08 45.77 16.25
C GLU A 103 -28.64 46.29 16.10
N GLU A 104 -28.44 47.58 16.41
CA GLU A 104 -27.19 48.31 16.17
C GLU A 104 -26.69 48.97 17.47
N THR A 105 -25.56 48.44 17.96
CA THR A 105 -24.55 49.00 18.88
C THR A 105 -24.91 50.05 19.96
N ALA A 106 -24.46 49.80 21.20
CA ALA A 106 -23.93 50.83 22.10
C ALA A 106 -22.80 50.25 23.01
N PRO A 107 -21.71 50.99 23.37
CA PRO A 107 -20.52 50.40 24.03
C PRO A 107 -20.11 51.00 25.40
N VAL A 108 -19.46 50.20 26.25
CA VAL A 108 -18.52 50.53 27.37
C VAL A 108 -17.63 49.27 27.56
N VAL A 109 -16.31 49.23 27.32
CA VAL A 109 -15.11 49.87 27.93
C VAL A 109 -14.70 49.33 29.31
N GLU A 110 -13.67 48.47 29.32
CA GLU A 110 -12.59 48.37 30.33
C GLU A 110 -11.38 47.75 29.59
N GLU A 111 -10.46 48.57 29.10
CA GLU A 111 -9.20 48.96 29.75
C GLU A 111 -8.12 47.86 29.74
N ALA A 112 -7.20 47.97 28.79
CA ALA A 112 -5.91 47.29 28.78
C ALA A 112 -4.82 48.33 28.56
N ALA A 113 -3.91 48.50 29.53
CA ALA A 113 -2.90 49.56 29.49
C ALA A 113 -1.78 49.26 28.48
N PRO A 114 -1.31 50.25 27.70
CA PRO A 114 -0.21 50.07 26.77
C PRO A 114 1.14 50.17 27.50
N VAL A 115 2.09 49.32 27.11
CA VAL A 115 3.53 49.57 27.30
C VAL A 115 4.16 49.57 25.93
N ALA A 116 4.72 50.70 25.54
CA ALA A 116 5.63 50.81 24.41
C ALA A 116 7.05 50.94 24.96
N GLU A 117 7.98 50.18 24.42
CA GLU A 117 9.41 50.45 24.56
C GLU A 117 9.99 50.66 23.15
N GLU A 118 10.65 51.80 22.96
CA GLU A 118 11.42 52.09 21.74
C GLU A 118 12.79 51.38 21.81
N PRO A 119 13.38 51.01 20.66
CA PRO A 119 14.66 50.30 20.65
C PRO A 119 15.83 51.21 21.06
N ALA A 120 16.55 50.84 22.11
CA ALA A 120 17.85 51.39 22.47
C ALA A 120 18.98 50.43 22.03
N PRO A 121 20.13 50.94 21.54
CA PRO A 121 21.13 50.11 20.89
C PRO A 121 22.05 49.37 21.87
N ILE A 122 22.45 48.16 21.49
CA ILE A 122 23.68 47.52 22.01
C ILE A 122 24.79 47.80 20.98
N VAL A 123 25.93 48.26 21.49
CA VAL A 123 27.03 48.83 20.70
C VAL A 123 28.11 47.76 20.47
N GLU A 124 28.73 47.77 19.28
CA GLU A 124 30.01 47.06 19.08
C GLU A 124 31.10 47.76 19.90
N GLU A 125 31.69 47.05 20.87
CA GLU A 125 33.01 47.41 21.38
C GLU A 125 33.96 46.23 21.18
N THR A 126 35.16 46.53 20.69
CA THR A 126 36.19 45.56 20.30
C THR A 126 37.45 45.76 21.13
N THR A 127 38.45 44.91 20.91
CA THR A 127 39.78 44.94 21.57
C THR A 127 39.79 44.36 23.01
N PRO A 128 40.96 43.98 23.55
CA PRO A 128 41.48 42.66 23.24
C PRO A 128 41.96 41.86 24.47
N MET A 129 42.19 40.56 24.29
CA MET A 129 43.14 39.81 25.13
C MET A 129 44.35 39.38 24.30
N VAL A 130 45.53 39.68 24.84
CA VAL A 130 46.83 39.29 24.31
C VAL A 130 47.41 38.24 25.22
N GLU A 131 47.88 37.12 24.66
CA GLU A 131 48.84 36.25 25.34
C GLU A 131 49.90 35.77 24.33
N GLU A 132 50.90 36.62 24.13
CA GLU A 132 52.26 36.25 23.66
C GLU A 132 52.98 35.50 24.80
N ALA A 133 53.94 34.60 24.60
CA ALA A 133 54.70 34.15 23.43
C ALA A 133 55.07 32.64 23.66
N ALA A 134 55.92 31.92 22.91
CA ALA A 134 56.95 32.26 21.91
C ALA A 134 57.17 31.06 20.94
N PRO A 135 57.85 31.23 19.79
CA PRO A 135 57.91 30.21 18.73
C PRO A 135 59.10 29.24 18.86
N ALA A 136 59.10 28.23 17.98
CA ALA A 136 60.30 27.50 17.56
C ALA A 136 60.46 27.66 16.04
N GLU A 137 61.67 27.99 15.59
CA GLU A 137 62.03 28.22 14.19
C GLU A 137 62.63 26.94 13.57
N GLU A 138 62.43 26.73 12.26
CA GLU A 138 63.50 26.24 11.38
C GLU A 138 63.16 26.53 9.90
N GLU A 139 64.15 26.99 9.13
CA GLU A 139 64.04 27.27 7.68
C GLU A 139 64.62 26.11 6.82
N PRO A 140 64.24 25.99 5.52
CA PRO A 140 64.45 24.77 4.73
C PRO A 140 65.64 24.80 3.75
N ALA A 141 66.20 23.63 3.43
CA ALA A 141 66.95 23.30 2.19
C ALA A 141 67.48 21.84 2.21
N PRO A 142 67.89 21.23 1.07
CA PRO A 142 67.24 21.17 -0.26
C PRO A 142 67.36 19.77 -0.95
N VAL A 143 66.85 19.64 -2.20
CA VAL A 143 67.02 18.52 -3.17
C VAL A 143 66.53 17.11 -2.72
N GLU A 144 66.07 16.19 -3.58
CA GLU A 144 66.40 15.92 -5.00
C GLU A 144 65.19 15.49 -5.85
N GLU A 145 65.32 15.57 -7.19
CA GLU A 145 64.29 15.19 -8.19
C GLU A 145 64.80 13.98 -8.99
N GLU A 146 64.11 12.83 -8.92
CA GLU A 146 64.31 11.70 -9.84
C GLU A 146 62.95 11.11 -10.26
N THR A 147 62.90 10.47 -11.43
CA THR A 147 61.65 10.37 -12.22
C THR A 147 61.27 8.94 -12.63
N ALA A 148 59.95 8.76 -12.83
CA ALA A 148 59.29 7.64 -13.51
C ALA A 148 59.27 6.27 -12.77
N PRO A 149 58.37 5.33 -13.15
CA PRO A 149 57.33 5.43 -14.18
C PRO A 149 55.89 5.42 -13.65
N SER A 150 54.97 5.91 -14.48
CA SER A 150 53.53 5.65 -14.35
C SER A 150 53.22 4.18 -14.59
N VAL A 151 52.44 3.57 -13.69
CA VAL A 151 51.74 2.30 -13.95
C VAL A 151 50.25 2.63 -14.07
N GLU A 152 49.66 2.30 -15.20
CA GLU A 152 48.21 2.31 -15.37
C GLU A 152 47.65 1.07 -14.67
N GLU A 153 47.14 1.22 -13.44
CA GLU A 153 46.28 0.19 -12.84
C GLU A 153 44.86 0.39 -13.37
N ASP A 154 44.42 -0.56 -14.20
CA ASP A 154 43.10 -0.61 -14.82
C ASP A 154 42.05 -1.02 -13.78
N VAL A 155 41.59 -0.04 -12.99
CA VAL A 155 40.65 -0.26 -11.86
C VAL A 155 39.23 -0.53 -12.39
N SER A 156 39.04 -1.69 -12.99
CA SER A 156 37.72 -2.24 -13.28
C SER A 156 36.93 -2.37 -11.96
N PRO A 157 35.72 -1.80 -11.84
CA PRO A 157 34.97 -1.81 -10.60
C PRO A 157 34.60 -3.24 -10.20
N VAL A 158 34.90 -3.61 -8.95
CA VAL A 158 34.55 -4.92 -8.40
C VAL A 158 33.04 -4.95 -8.18
N VAL A 159 32.32 -5.48 -9.16
CA VAL A 159 30.89 -5.79 -9.01
C VAL A 159 30.75 -6.89 -7.97
N GLU A 160 30.32 -6.53 -6.76
CA GLU A 160 29.82 -7.52 -5.81
C GLU A 160 28.55 -8.14 -6.40
N GLU A 161 28.70 -9.35 -6.96
CA GLU A 161 27.56 -10.23 -7.23
C GLU A 161 26.80 -10.46 -5.91
N VAL A 162 25.70 -9.73 -5.71
CA VAL A 162 24.75 -9.96 -4.61
C VAL A 162 24.05 -11.30 -4.87
N LYS A 163 24.76 -12.38 -4.54
CA LYS A 163 24.27 -13.76 -4.66
C LYS A 163 22.99 -13.87 -3.84
N PRO A 164 21.86 -14.31 -4.43
CA PRO A 164 20.62 -14.44 -3.69
C PRO A 164 20.80 -15.52 -2.62
N MET A 165 21.05 -15.07 -1.39
CA MET A 165 21.42 -15.90 -0.24
C MET A 165 20.20 -16.64 0.30
N TYR A 166 19.70 -17.59 -0.50
CA TYR A 166 18.77 -18.62 -0.07
C TYR A 166 19.50 -19.65 0.80
N GLU A 167 20.07 -19.21 1.92
CA GLU A 167 20.23 -20.07 3.08
C GLU A 167 18.83 -20.49 3.52
N MET A 168 18.41 -21.69 3.11
CA MET A 168 17.24 -22.34 3.68
C MET A 168 17.47 -22.50 5.17
N SER A 169 16.82 -21.65 5.97
CA SER A 169 17.18 -21.53 7.38
C SER A 169 17.03 -22.88 8.09
N ASN A 170 18.02 -23.24 8.91
CA ASN A 170 17.99 -24.45 9.76
C ASN A 170 16.98 -24.35 10.93
N LEU A 171 16.04 -23.41 10.85
CA LEU A 171 14.94 -23.23 11.79
C LEU A 171 13.82 -24.24 11.48
N PRO A 172 13.03 -24.67 12.48
CA PRO A 172 11.84 -25.47 12.20
C PRO A 172 10.86 -24.69 11.31
N ARG A 173 10.38 -25.33 10.22
CA ARG A 173 9.36 -24.79 9.30
C ARG A 173 8.19 -24.23 10.11
N ARG A 174 7.95 -22.91 10.00
CA ARG A 174 6.89 -22.20 10.72
C ARG A 174 5.62 -22.15 9.90
N SER A 175 4.47 -22.34 10.54
CA SER A 175 3.15 -22.13 9.94
C SER A 175 2.60 -20.74 10.25
N ILE A 176 2.18 -20.00 9.21
CA ILE A 176 1.80 -18.59 9.31
C ILE A 176 0.46 -18.35 8.60
N ALA A 177 -0.56 -17.94 9.37
CA ALA A 177 -1.83 -17.47 8.87
C ALA A 177 -1.78 -15.94 8.68
N PHE A 178 -1.67 -15.47 7.45
CA PHE A 178 -1.90 -14.06 7.11
C PHE A 178 -3.41 -13.78 7.11
N ILE A 179 -3.86 -12.69 7.74
CA ILE A 179 -5.28 -12.32 7.81
C ILE A 179 -5.42 -10.81 7.55
N GLY A 180 -6.16 -10.46 6.51
CA GLY A 180 -6.40 -9.07 6.09
C GLY A 180 -7.59 -8.96 5.13
N SER A 181 -7.90 -7.74 4.70
CA SER A 181 -9.03 -7.43 3.80
C SER A 181 -8.64 -7.34 2.31
N GLU A 182 -7.36 -7.40 1.96
CA GLU A 182 -6.88 -7.26 0.59
C GLU A 182 -5.77 -8.26 0.28
N CYS A 183 -5.67 -8.68 -0.97
CA CYS A 183 -4.56 -9.43 -1.56
C CYS A 183 -4.66 -9.35 -3.09
N HIS A 184 -3.63 -8.84 -3.74
CA HIS A 184 -3.46 -9.00 -5.18
C HIS A 184 -3.33 -10.51 -5.52
N PRO A 185 -3.80 -11.01 -6.67
CA PRO A 185 -4.61 -10.37 -7.72
C PRO A 185 -6.13 -10.45 -7.48
N PHE A 186 -6.57 -10.85 -6.29
CA PHE A 186 -8.00 -11.10 -5.99
C PHE A 186 -8.77 -9.82 -5.69
N VAL A 187 -8.21 -8.96 -4.84
CA VAL A 187 -8.84 -7.73 -4.35
C VAL A 187 -7.77 -6.76 -3.81
N LYS A 188 -7.74 -5.53 -4.33
CA LYS A 188 -6.74 -4.50 -4.01
C LYS A 188 -7.39 -3.11 -4.06
N THR A 189 -7.07 -2.27 -3.09
CA THR A 189 -7.39 -0.83 -3.05
C THR A 189 -6.15 0.02 -2.78
N GLY A 190 -5.13 -0.56 -2.13
CA GLY A 190 -3.84 0.06 -1.88
C GLY A 190 -2.72 -0.94 -1.62
N GLY A 191 -1.59 -0.48 -1.07
CA GLY A 191 -0.38 -1.29 -0.86
C GLY A 191 -0.53 -2.48 0.10
N LEU A 192 -1.59 -2.53 0.91
CA LEU A 192 -1.93 -3.71 1.71
C LEU A 192 -2.07 -4.95 0.82
N GLY A 193 -2.79 -4.83 -0.31
CA GLY A 193 -2.98 -5.93 -1.25
C GLY A 193 -1.68 -6.43 -1.89
N ASP A 194 -0.68 -5.56 -2.05
CA ASP A 194 0.62 -5.93 -2.61
C ASP A 194 1.48 -6.68 -1.57
N VAL A 195 1.54 -6.19 -0.33
CA VAL A 195 2.26 -6.88 0.75
C VAL A 195 1.64 -8.24 1.06
N MET A 196 0.30 -8.33 1.08
CA MET A 196 -0.46 -9.57 1.28
C MET A 196 -0.28 -10.61 0.16
N TYR A 197 0.23 -10.20 -1.01
CA TYR A 197 0.60 -11.11 -2.10
C TYR A 197 2.10 -11.47 -2.06
N ALA A 198 2.97 -10.46 -2.06
CA ALA A 198 4.41 -10.65 -2.20
C ALA A 198 5.06 -11.29 -0.96
N LEU A 199 4.74 -10.84 0.25
CA LEU A 199 5.39 -11.33 1.47
C LEU A 199 5.11 -12.82 1.73
N PRO A 200 3.86 -13.33 1.58
CA PRO A 200 3.60 -14.78 1.61
C PRO A 200 4.40 -15.59 0.59
N ARG A 201 4.50 -15.13 -0.67
CA ARG A 201 5.30 -15.81 -1.73
C ARG A 201 6.77 -15.92 -1.31
N GLN A 202 7.38 -14.85 -0.81
CA GLN A 202 8.79 -14.87 -0.38
C GLN A 202 8.99 -15.73 0.88
N LEU A 203 8.05 -15.74 1.84
CA LEU A 203 8.11 -16.60 3.01
C LEU A 203 8.01 -18.10 2.66
N VAL A 204 7.24 -18.47 1.64
CA VAL A 204 7.24 -19.85 1.11
C VAL A 204 8.61 -20.23 0.54
N LYS A 205 9.28 -19.33 -0.20
CA LYS A 205 10.66 -19.55 -0.68
C LYS A 205 11.67 -19.68 0.48
N LEU A 206 11.39 -19.07 1.63
CA LEU A 206 12.14 -19.23 2.89
C LEU A 206 11.69 -20.45 3.73
N ASN A 207 10.95 -21.39 3.15
CA ASN A 207 10.49 -22.65 3.77
C ASN A 207 9.49 -22.47 4.94
N CYS A 208 8.64 -21.43 4.91
CA CYS A 208 7.44 -21.35 5.76
C CYS A 208 6.24 -22.10 5.14
N ASP A 209 5.28 -22.49 5.98
CA ASP A 209 3.96 -22.99 5.61
C ASP A 209 2.96 -21.83 5.68
N VAL A 210 2.59 -21.24 4.53
CA VAL A 210 1.89 -19.95 4.51
C VAL A 210 0.48 -20.08 3.93
N ARG A 211 -0.50 -19.60 4.72
CA ARG A 211 -1.92 -19.59 4.38
C ARG A 211 -2.45 -18.15 4.56
N VAL A 212 -3.16 -17.63 3.57
CA VAL A 212 -3.65 -16.24 3.52
C VAL A 212 -5.18 -16.26 3.55
N ILE A 213 -5.77 -15.72 4.61
CA ILE A 213 -7.22 -15.72 4.83
C ILE A 213 -7.80 -14.35 4.45
N LEU A 214 -8.82 -14.36 3.61
CA LEU A 214 -9.45 -13.19 2.99
C LEU A 214 -10.98 -13.31 3.03
N PRO A 215 -11.74 -12.20 2.97
CA PRO A 215 -13.16 -12.25 2.68
C PRO A 215 -13.43 -12.58 1.21
N ARG A 216 -14.46 -13.40 0.93
CA ARG A 216 -14.90 -13.71 -0.43
C ARG A 216 -15.76 -12.59 -1.02
N TYR A 217 -15.17 -11.42 -1.30
CA TYR A 217 -15.91 -10.29 -1.88
C TYR A 217 -16.45 -10.61 -3.29
N ALA A 218 -17.64 -10.09 -3.60
CA ALA A 218 -18.28 -10.28 -4.90
C ALA A 218 -17.48 -9.70 -6.09
N CYS A 219 -16.54 -8.78 -5.84
CA CYS A 219 -15.69 -8.19 -6.88
C CYS A 219 -14.44 -9.03 -7.25
N ILE A 220 -14.15 -10.12 -6.53
CA ILE A 220 -13.04 -11.02 -6.90
C ILE A 220 -13.28 -11.54 -8.32
N PRO A 221 -12.34 -11.33 -9.29
CA PRO A 221 -12.57 -11.69 -10.68
C PRO A 221 -13.00 -13.15 -10.87
N GLN A 222 -14.03 -13.38 -11.70
CA GLN A 222 -14.65 -14.69 -11.92
C GLN A 222 -13.62 -15.79 -12.28
N LYS A 223 -12.59 -15.45 -13.07
CA LYS A 223 -11.45 -16.32 -13.43
C LYS A 223 -10.68 -16.94 -12.25
N PHE A 224 -10.81 -16.37 -11.05
CA PHE A 224 -10.28 -16.91 -9.79
C PHE A 224 -11.37 -17.66 -9.03
N GLN A 225 -12.59 -17.11 -8.92
CA GLN A 225 -13.70 -17.77 -8.22
C GLN A 225 -14.06 -19.15 -8.79
N GLU A 226 -14.02 -19.31 -10.12
CA GLU A 226 -14.25 -20.59 -10.82
C GLU A 226 -13.17 -21.64 -10.52
N LYS A 227 -12.03 -21.24 -9.94
CA LYS A 227 -10.90 -22.10 -9.58
C LYS A 227 -10.76 -22.32 -8.07
N MET A 228 -11.69 -21.78 -7.26
CA MET A 228 -11.68 -22.00 -5.82
C MET A 228 -12.27 -23.38 -5.50
N GLU A 229 -11.53 -24.21 -4.79
CA GLU A 229 -11.99 -25.49 -4.29
C GLU A 229 -12.72 -25.30 -2.96
N TYR A 230 -14.00 -25.69 -2.90
CA TYR A 230 -14.74 -25.72 -1.63
C TYR A 230 -14.08 -26.73 -0.66
N ARG A 231 -13.71 -26.26 0.53
CA ARG A 231 -13.09 -27.08 1.60
C ARG A 231 -14.07 -27.48 2.70
N GLY A 232 -15.19 -26.78 2.82
CA GLY A 232 -16.23 -27.09 3.80
C GLY A 232 -17.02 -25.86 4.23
N GLU A 233 -18.00 -26.09 5.11
CA GLU A 233 -18.80 -25.04 5.73
C GLU A 233 -19.13 -25.39 7.18
N PHE A 234 -19.39 -24.35 7.96
CA PHE A 234 -19.92 -24.45 9.32
C PHE A 234 -20.81 -23.25 9.64
N TYR A 235 -21.40 -23.28 10.84
CA TYR A 235 -22.19 -22.19 11.39
C TYR A 235 -21.60 -21.76 12.72
N MET A 236 -21.45 -20.45 12.95
CA MET A 236 -21.01 -19.89 14.22
C MET A 236 -21.91 -18.74 14.67
N ASP A 237 -21.98 -18.46 15.97
CA ASP A 237 -22.62 -17.26 16.50
C ASP A 237 -21.85 -16.00 16.08
N LEU A 238 -22.53 -14.86 15.99
CA LEU A 238 -21.88 -13.55 15.85
C LEU A 238 -22.37 -12.60 16.96
N GLY A 239 -21.51 -12.36 17.94
CA GLY A 239 -21.78 -11.44 19.04
C GLY A 239 -23.10 -11.72 19.75
N ASN A 240 -23.81 -10.64 20.08
CA ASN A 240 -25.08 -10.67 20.80
C ASN A 240 -26.31 -10.74 19.86
N THR A 241 -26.13 -11.14 18.60
CA THR A 241 -27.22 -11.21 17.61
C THR A 241 -28.25 -12.31 17.88
N GLY A 242 -27.89 -13.32 18.68
CA GLY A 242 -28.69 -14.54 18.86
C GLY A 242 -28.84 -15.40 17.60
N ARG A 243 -28.07 -15.12 16.54
CA ARG A 243 -28.10 -15.81 15.25
C ARG A 243 -26.80 -16.58 15.02
N ASN A 244 -26.93 -17.77 14.43
CA ASN A 244 -25.81 -18.47 13.80
C ASN A 244 -25.71 -18.03 12.33
N TYR A 245 -24.49 -17.73 11.91
CA TYR A 245 -24.13 -17.27 10.57
C TYR A 245 -23.39 -18.37 9.83
N TYR A 246 -23.69 -18.53 8.54
CA TYR A 246 -22.97 -19.41 7.62
C TYR A 246 -21.52 -18.93 7.44
N VAL A 247 -20.58 -19.87 7.44
CA VAL A 247 -19.18 -19.65 7.07
C VAL A 247 -18.79 -20.74 6.07
N GLY A 248 -18.67 -20.38 4.80
CA GLY A 248 -18.09 -21.24 3.78
C GLY A 248 -16.57 -21.02 3.67
N ILE A 249 -15.83 -22.07 3.34
CA ILE A 249 -14.38 -22.00 3.09
C ILE A 249 -14.11 -22.40 1.64
N MET A 250 -13.59 -21.45 0.86
CA MET A 250 -13.20 -21.63 -0.53
C MET A 250 -11.68 -21.46 -0.65
N GLU A 251 -10.94 -22.51 -1.00
CA GLU A 251 -9.47 -22.50 -1.05
C GLU A 251 -8.95 -22.34 -2.48
N TYR A 252 -7.86 -21.60 -2.66
CA TYR A 252 -7.14 -21.45 -3.93
C TYR A 252 -5.64 -21.54 -3.68
N VAL A 253 -4.88 -22.22 -4.55
CA VAL A 253 -3.44 -22.41 -4.37
C VAL A 253 -2.68 -21.77 -5.53
N CYS A 254 -1.70 -20.93 -5.22
CA CYS A 254 -0.88 -20.23 -6.21
C CYS A 254 0.52 -19.96 -5.63
N ASP A 255 1.58 -20.18 -6.42
CA ASP A 255 2.99 -19.99 -6.04
C ASP A 255 3.40 -20.63 -4.70
N GLY A 256 2.79 -21.77 -4.36
CA GLY A 256 3.01 -22.49 -3.10
C GLY A 256 2.36 -21.87 -1.86
N VAL A 257 1.67 -20.73 -2.01
CA VAL A 257 0.82 -20.11 -0.98
C VAL A 257 -0.60 -20.65 -1.12
N VAL A 258 -1.25 -20.90 0.02
CA VAL A 258 -2.68 -21.26 0.08
C VAL A 258 -3.50 -20.02 0.44
N TYR A 259 -4.61 -19.77 -0.27
CA TYR A 259 -5.49 -18.64 -0.06
C TYR A 259 -6.89 -19.15 0.31
N ASP A 260 -7.34 -18.87 1.54
CA ASP A 260 -8.68 -19.21 2.03
C ASP A 260 -9.61 -18.00 1.94
N PHE A 261 -10.71 -18.14 1.20
CA PHE A 261 -11.76 -17.14 1.10
C PHE A 261 -12.94 -17.54 1.98
N ILE A 262 -13.18 -16.72 3.01
CA ILE A 262 -14.32 -16.83 3.92
C ILE A 262 -15.58 -16.34 3.17
N ASP A 263 -16.51 -17.24 2.89
CA ASP A 263 -17.75 -16.94 2.16
C ASP A 263 -18.91 -16.65 3.13
N ASN A 264 -19.53 -15.49 2.95
CA ASN A 264 -20.79 -15.12 3.57
C ASN A 264 -21.48 -14.00 2.76
N GLN A 265 -22.69 -14.30 2.26
CA GLN A 265 -23.44 -13.38 1.39
C GLN A 265 -24.19 -12.26 2.14
N GLU A 266 -24.24 -12.28 3.47
CA GLU A 266 -24.77 -11.16 4.29
C GLU A 266 -23.71 -10.06 4.47
N PHE A 267 -22.41 -10.40 4.43
CA PHE A 267 -21.31 -9.45 4.66
C PHE A 267 -20.44 -9.14 3.44
N PHE A 268 -20.28 -10.05 2.48
CA PHE A 268 -19.31 -9.92 1.37
C PHE A 268 -19.93 -9.87 -0.04
N SER A 269 -21.26 -9.84 -0.14
CA SER A 269 -22.01 -9.69 -1.41
C SER A 269 -21.84 -8.30 -2.07
N SER A 270 -21.25 -7.33 -1.36
CA SER A 270 -20.81 -6.05 -1.94
C SER A 270 -19.62 -6.23 -2.89
N GLY A 271 -19.66 -5.54 -4.03
CA GLY A 271 -18.51 -5.39 -4.92
C GLY A 271 -17.44 -4.39 -4.45
N ASN A 272 -17.63 -3.75 -3.29
CA ASN A 272 -16.63 -2.86 -2.68
C ASN A 272 -16.21 -3.40 -1.29
N PRO A 273 -14.91 -3.65 -1.04
CA PRO A 273 -14.40 -4.08 0.26
C PRO A 273 -14.76 -3.14 1.42
N TYR A 274 -14.75 -1.82 1.18
CA TYR A 274 -15.06 -0.79 2.17
C TYR A 274 -16.30 -0.03 1.74
N THR A 275 -17.41 -0.25 2.44
CA THR A 275 -18.72 0.31 2.05
C THR A 275 -19.01 1.61 2.79
N ASN A 276 -18.88 1.57 4.11
CA ASN A 276 -18.91 2.69 5.04
C ASN A 276 -18.68 2.09 6.45
N LEU A 277 -18.18 2.91 7.38
CA LEU A 277 -17.78 2.44 8.70
C LEU A 277 -18.89 1.70 9.47
N VAL A 278 -20.17 2.09 9.33
CA VAL A 278 -21.27 1.45 10.06
C VAL A 278 -21.52 0.02 9.60
N ASP A 279 -21.46 -0.23 8.28
CA ASP A 279 -21.60 -1.56 7.68
C ASP A 279 -20.29 -2.37 7.70
N ASP A 280 -19.14 -1.70 7.79
CA ASP A 280 -17.83 -2.34 7.87
C ASP A 280 -17.50 -2.88 9.27
N ILE A 281 -17.95 -2.24 10.36
CA ILE A 281 -17.81 -2.77 11.74
C ILE A 281 -18.34 -4.22 11.88
N PRO A 282 -19.60 -4.56 11.52
CA PRO A 282 -20.10 -5.93 11.64
C PRO A 282 -19.40 -6.90 10.69
N LYS A 283 -19.11 -6.46 9.45
CA LYS A 283 -18.36 -7.22 8.43
C LYS A 283 -17.00 -7.68 8.96
N TYR A 284 -16.24 -6.79 9.59
CA TYR A 284 -14.90 -7.12 10.11
C TYR A 284 -14.91 -7.76 11.51
N CYS A 285 -15.95 -7.54 12.33
CA CYS A 285 -16.21 -8.38 13.51
C CYS A 285 -16.46 -9.84 13.11
N PHE A 286 -17.31 -10.07 12.11
CA PHE A 286 -17.58 -11.40 11.55
C PHE A 286 -16.31 -12.03 10.96
N PHE A 287 -15.63 -11.34 10.06
CA PHE A 287 -14.41 -11.85 9.41
C PHE A 287 -13.33 -12.23 10.42
N SER A 288 -13.03 -11.35 11.39
CA SER A 288 -12.01 -11.59 12.42
C SER A 288 -12.33 -12.82 13.29
N LYS A 289 -13.62 -13.12 13.52
CA LYS A 289 -14.04 -14.34 14.24
C LYS A 289 -14.03 -15.58 13.33
N ALA A 290 -14.52 -15.43 12.10
CA ALA A 290 -14.67 -16.50 11.12
C ALA A 290 -13.32 -17.10 10.72
N ALA A 291 -12.28 -16.29 10.54
CA ALA A 291 -10.94 -16.75 10.20
C ALA A 291 -10.34 -17.68 11.27
N LEU A 292 -10.43 -17.32 12.55
CA LEU A 292 -9.99 -18.18 13.66
C LEU A 292 -10.82 -19.46 13.79
N ALA A 293 -12.13 -19.38 13.52
CA ALA A 293 -13.00 -20.55 13.50
C ALA A 293 -12.69 -21.50 12.32
N ALA A 294 -12.38 -20.96 11.14
CA ALA A 294 -11.97 -21.73 9.97
C ALA A 294 -10.64 -22.48 10.20
N LEU A 295 -9.65 -21.84 10.83
CA LEU A 295 -8.38 -22.49 11.22
C LEU A 295 -8.61 -23.72 12.12
N ASN A 296 -9.47 -23.59 13.14
CA ASN A 296 -9.88 -24.71 13.98
C ASN A 296 -10.66 -25.79 13.20
N TYR A 297 -11.58 -25.40 12.31
CA TYR A 297 -12.40 -26.32 11.51
C TYR A 297 -11.55 -27.17 10.54
N LEU A 298 -10.60 -26.53 9.85
CA LEU A 298 -9.65 -27.18 8.94
C LEU A 298 -8.57 -28.00 9.67
N ASN A 299 -8.51 -27.90 11.01
CA ASN A 299 -7.47 -28.49 11.85
C ASN A 299 -6.03 -28.11 11.41
N TRP A 300 -5.86 -26.91 10.84
CA TRP A 300 -4.56 -26.34 10.48
C TRP A 300 -4.24 -25.20 11.45
N ILE A 301 -3.34 -25.47 12.39
CA ILE A 301 -3.03 -24.57 13.52
C ILE A 301 -1.68 -23.91 13.27
N PRO A 302 -1.63 -22.58 13.05
CA PRO A 302 -0.38 -21.88 12.78
C PRO A 302 0.46 -21.65 14.03
N ASP A 303 1.79 -21.54 13.90
CA ASP A 303 2.65 -20.91 14.89
C ASP A 303 2.28 -19.43 15.09
N ILE A 304 1.97 -18.74 13.98
CA ILE A 304 1.78 -17.29 13.92
C ILE A 304 0.49 -16.94 13.19
N VAL A 305 -0.34 -16.10 13.80
CA VAL A 305 -1.43 -15.38 13.13
C VAL A 305 -0.98 -13.94 12.88
N HIS A 306 -0.77 -13.61 11.61
CA HIS A 306 -0.26 -12.33 11.14
C HIS A 306 -1.41 -11.45 10.63
N CYS A 307 -1.88 -10.56 11.50
CA CYS A 307 -3.02 -9.68 11.26
C CYS A 307 -2.56 -8.39 10.58
N HIS A 308 -3.39 -7.83 9.69
CA HIS A 308 -3.12 -6.55 9.04
C HIS A 308 -4.26 -5.55 9.25
N ASP A 309 -3.87 -4.34 9.68
CA ASP A 309 -4.72 -3.17 9.92
C ASP A 309 -5.96 -3.46 10.81
N TRP A 310 -6.91 -2.52 10.84
CA TRP A 310 -8.07 -2.55 11.73
C TRP A 310 -9.08 -3.64 11.36
N GLN A 311 -9.12 -4.05 10.10
CA GLN A 311 -9.97 -5.09 9.52
C GLN A 311 -9.70 -6.47 10.16
N ALA A 312 -8.45 -6.75 10.51
CA ALA A 312 -8.04 -7.90 11.32
C ALA A 312 -7.69 -7.51 12.77
N GLY A 313 -7.93 -6.27 13.19
CA GLY A 313 -7.56 -5.72 14.50
C GLY A 313 -8.22 -6.43 15.69
N LEU A 314 -9.38 -7.07 15.48
CA LEU A 314 -10.03 -7.89 16.52
C LEU A 314 -9.49 -9.33 16.60
N VAL A 315 -8.74 -9.82 15.61
CA VAL A 315 -8.19 -11.19 15.62
C VAL A 315 -7.31 -11.45 16.85
N PRO A 316 -6.32 -10.59 17.23
CA PRO A 316 -5.55 -10.80 18.45
C PRO A 316 -6.41 -10.80 19.72
N VAL A 317 -7.48 -9.99 19.74
CA VAL A 317 -8.40 -9.87 20.88
C VAL A 317 -9.23 -11.15 21.02
N TYR A 318 -9.79 -11.67 19.92
CA TYR A 318 -10.49 -12.95 19.88
C TYR A 318 -9.58 -14.13 20.24
N LEU A 319 -8.36 -14.16 19.71
CA LEU A 319 -7.34 -15.18 19.97
C LEU A 319 -7.01 -15.33 21.47
N ARG A 320 -7.07 -14.21 22.21
CA ARG A 320 -6.74 -14.14 23.64
C ARG A 320 -7.97 -14.13 24.56
N THR A 321 -9.18 -14.07 24.00
CA THR A 321 -10.45 -14.15 24.74
C THR A 321 -11.25 -15.40 24.32
N LEU A 322 -12.07 -15.31 23.27
CA LEU A 322 -13.02 -16.36 22.88
C LEU A 322 -12.37 -17.65 22.36
N PHE A 323 -11.17 -17.57 21.77
CA PHE A 323 -10.45 -18.73 21.22
C PHE A 323 -9.31 -19.22 22.12
N LYS A 324 -9.08 -18.58 23.26
CA LYS A 324 -7.92 -18.81 24.15
C LYS A 324 -7.68 -20.28 24.49
N ASP A 325 -8.75 -21.01 24.80
CA ASP A 325 -8.72 -22.41 25.23
C ASP A 325 -9.06 -23.40 24.09
N SER A 326 -9.03 -22.93 22.84
CA SER A 326 -9.17 -23.72 21.61
C SER A 326 -7.80 -23.92 20.93
N PRO A 327 -7.64 -24.89 20.00
CA PRO A 327 -6.33 -25.19 19.39
C PRO A 327 -5.62 -23.99 18.76
N VAL A 328 -6.33 -23.13 18.02
CA VAL A 328 -5.75 -21.91 17.43
C VAL A 328 -5.27 -20.91 18.49
N GLY A 329 -5.82 -20.92 19.70
CA GLY A 329 -5.41 -20.06 20.82
C GLY A 329 -3.94 -20.21 21.24
N HIS A 330 -3.29 -21.30 20.87
CA HIS A 330 -1.86 -21.51 21.10
C HIS A 330 -0.94 -20.70 20.17
N ALA A 331 -1.44 -20.23 19.03
CA ALA A 331 -0.69 -19.41 18.08
C ALA A 331 -0.26 -18.06 18.70
N ARG A 332 0.78 -17.43 18.14
CA ARG A 332 1.22 -16.07 18.49
C ARG A 332 0.67 -15.04 17.51
N SER A 333 0.24 -13.89 17.98
CA SER A 333 -0.32 -12.83 17.13
C SER A 333 0.70 -11.75 16.80
N ILE A 334 0.86 -11.46 15.50
CA ILE A 334 1.49 -10.25 14.99
C ILE A 334 0.37 -9.34 14.46
N LEU A 335 0.45 -8.04 14.69
CA LEU A 335 -0.39 -7.05 14.03
C LEU A 335 0.50 -6.04 13.29
N THR A 336 0.39 -6.00 11.96
CA THR A 336 1.02 -4.94 11.15
C THR A 336 0.05 -3.78 10.93
N ILE A 337 0.53 -2.58 11.23
CA ILE A 337 -0.08 -1.31 10.90
C ILE A 337 0.54 -0.84 9.58
N HIS A 338 -0.25 -0.74 8.52
CA HIS A 338 0.18 -0.10 7.26
C HIS A 338 -0.17 1.39 7.26
N ASN A 339 -1.23 1.81 7.95
CA ASN A 339 -1.65 3.21 8.04
C ASN A 339 -2.54 3.48 9.27
N LEU A 340 -2.13 4.41 10.14
CA LEU A 340 -2.92 4.80 11.33
C LEU A 340 -4.18 5.63 11.04
N ARG A 341 -4.38 6.15 9.83
CA ARG A 341 -5.56 6.96 9.49
C ARG A 341 -6.88 6.17 9.51
N PHE A 342 -6.82 4.84 9.49
CA PHE A 342 -7.99 3.95 9.51
C PHE A 342 -7.88 2.94 10.65
N GLN A 343 -8.69 3.12 11.70
CA GLN A 343 -8.53 2.40 12.98
C GLN A 343 -9.75 1.58 13.41
N GLY A 344 -10.88 1.70 12.70
CA GLY A 344 -12.15 1.07 13.10
C GLY A 344 -12.70 1.62 14.42
N ILE A 345 -12.85 2.95 14.51
CA ILE A 345 -13.42 3.63 15.70
C ILE A 345 -14.93 3.71 15.57
N TYR A 346 -15.67 3.16 16.52
CA TYR A 346 -17.13 3.30 16.58
C TYR A 346 -17.66 3.09 18.00
N ASN A 347 -18.92 3.43 18.27
CA ASN A 347 -19.46 3.43 19.63
C ASN A 347 -19.37 2.06 20.33
N ILE A 348 -19.07 2.07 21.64
CA ILE A 348 -18.92 0.87 22.48
C ILE A 348 -20.13 -0.07 22.39
N PRO A 349 -21.40 0.39 22.50
CA PRO A 349 -22.56 -0.48 22.35
C PRO A 349 -22.57 -1.29 21.05
N THR A 350 -22.32 -0.67 19.90
CA THR A 350 -22.32 -1.37 18.60
C THR A 350 -21.16 -2.35 18.47
N ILE A 351 -19.92 -1.96 18.82
CA ILE A 351 -18.77 -2.87 18.73
C ILE A 351 -18.94 -4.04 19.72
N ARG A 352 -19.47 -3.81 20.93
CA ARG A 352 -19.78 -4.87 21.90
C ARG A 352 -20.88 -5.80 21.39
N TYR A 353 -21.93 -5.26 20.78
CA TYR A 353 -23.03 -6.05 20.21
C TYR A 353 -22.54 -6.99 19.09
N TRP A 354 -21.79 -6.48 18.11
CA TRP A 354 -21.35 -7.30 16.97
C TRP A 354 -20.18 -8.23 17.29
N SER A 355 -19.27 -7.82 18.18
CA SER A 355 -18.10 -8.65 18.49
C SER A 355 -18.38 -9.75 19.52
N GLY A 356 -19.28 -9.54 20.47
CA GLY A 356 -19.48 -10.44 21.62
C GLY A 356 -18.31 -10.50 22.60
N LEU A 357 -17.35 -9.57 22.48
CA LEU A 357 -16.17 -9.55 23.36
C LEU A 357 -16.57 -9.24 24.81
N PRO A 358 -15.87 -9.83 25.81
CA PRO A 358 -16.18 -9.61 27.22
C PRO A 358 -15.95 -8.15 27.63
N ASN A 359 -16.71 -7.66 28.62
CA ASN A 359 -16.67 -6.26 29.05
C ASN A 359 -15.26 -5.76 29.43
N GLU A 360 -14.39 -6.66 29.90
CA GLU A 360 -12.99 -6.43 30.25
C GLU A 360 -12.14 -5.83 29.13
N VAL A 361 -12.48 -6.06 27.85
CA VAL A 361 -11.73 -5.48 26.72
C VAL A 361 -12.10 -4.01 26.45
N PHE A 362 -13.24 -3.54 26.96
CA PHE A 362 -13.76 -2.18 26.75
C PHE A 362 -13.23 -1.18 27.80
N GLN A 363 -11.92 -1.22 28.02
CA GLN A 363 -11.17 -0.37 28.95
C GLN A 363 -10.06 0.42 28.23
N MET A 364 -9.55 1.48 28.84
CA MET A 364 -8.72 2.52 28.18
C MET A 364 -7.41 2.02 27.55
N GLY A 365 -6.78 1.01 28.15
CA GLY A 365 -5.58 0.33 27.63
C GLY A 365 -5.89 -0.86 26.72
N ALA A 366 -7.11 -0.93 26.19
CA ALA A 366 -7.56 -1.92 25.21
C ALA A 366 -8.46 -1.22 24.18
N LEU A 367 -9.70 -1.66 23.96
CA LEU A 367 -10.53 -1.12 22.89
C LEU A 367 -11.04 0.29 23.17
N LYS A 368 -11.31 0.69 24.43
CA LYS A 368 -12.04 1.94 24.68
C LYS A 368 -11.22 3.16 24.24
N ASP A 369 -11.87 4.06 23.52
CA ASP A 369 -11.36 5.36 23.10
C ASP A 369 -12.29 6.49 23.54
N GLY A 370 -11.69 7.60 23.98
CA GLY A 370 -12.42 8.71 24.60
C GLY A 370 -13.37 8.23 25.70
N TYR A 371 -14.63 8.67 25.64
CA TYR A 371 -15.66 8.33 26.61
C TYR A 371 -16.62 7.23 26.16
N GLN A 372 -17.05 7.24 24.91
CA GLN A 372 -18.18 6.44 24.39
C GLN A 372 -17.77 5.42 23.31
N ASP A 373 -16.55 5.52 22.79
CA ASP A 373 -16.15 4.81 21.58
C ASP A 373 -15.16 3.67 21.87
N ALA A 374 -15.03 2.78 20.89
CA ALA A 374 -14.10 1.68 20.89
C ALA A 374 -13.38 1.63 19.54
N ASN A 375 -12.12 1.22 19.58
CA ASN A 375 -11.17 1.31 18.48
C ASN A 375 -10.60 -0.10 18.23
N MET A 376 -10.93 -0.68 17.07
CA MET A 376 -10.58 -2.06 16.73
C MET A 376 -9.06 -2.24 16.60
N LEU A 377 -8.37 -1.28 15.98
CA LEU A 377 -6.91 -1.32 15.83
C LEU A 377 -6.20 -1.21 17.18
N LYS A 378 -6.65 -0.28 18.04
CA LYS A 378 -6.14 -0.10 19.41
C LYS A 378 -6.27 -1.36 20.26
N GLY A 379 -7.41 -2.06 20.12
CA GLY A 379 -7.62 -3.38 20.72
C GLY A 379 -6.62 -4.43 20.23
N GLY A 380 -6.39 -4.50 18.91
CA GLY A 380 -5.37 -5.36 18.33
C GLY A 380 -3.95 -5.04 18.82
N ILE A 381 -3.58 -3.76 18.86
CA ILE A 381 -2.30 -3.28 19.40
C ILE A 381 -2.12 -3.72 20.85
N ALA A 382 -3.19 -3.68 21.67
CA ALA A 382 -3.12 -4.15 23.05
C ALA A 382 -2.88 -5.67 23.16
N TYR A 383 -3.63 -6.48 22.40
CA TYR A 383 -3.66 -7.94 22.54
C TYR A 383 -2.65 -8.73 21.67
N ALA A 384 -2.00 -8.10 20.69
CA ALA A 384 -0.99 -8.77 19.86
C ALA A 384 0.30 -9.11 20.64
N ASP A 385 0.90 -10.28 20.40
CA ASP A 385 2.22 -10.63 20.97
C ASP A 385 3.33 -9.72 20.42
N ARG A 386 3.22 -9.28 19.15
CA ARG A 386 4.05 -8.24 18.53
C ARG A 386 3.22 -7.28 17.67
N VAL A 387 3.67 -6.04 17.58
CA VAL A 387 3.13 -5.03 16.68
C VAL A 387 4.24 -4.63 15.71
N THR A 388 3.92 -4.55 14.43
CA THR A 388 4.84 -4.11 13.39
C THR A 388 4.25 -2.94 12.61
N THR A 389 5.11 -2.14 12.00
CA THR A 389 4.70 -1.10 11.06
C THR A 389 5.71 -1.03 9.91
N VAL A 390 5.32 -0.40 8.81
CA VAL A 390 5.96 -0.58 7.49
C VAL A 390 7.25 0.23 7.26
N SER A 391 7.81 0.88 8.28
CA SER A 391 9.20 1.38 8.30
C SER A 391 9.68 1.67 9.73
N GLY A 392 10.99 1.77 9.93
CA GLY A 392 11.69 2.09 11.18
C GLY A 392 11.46 3.52 11.65
N THR A 393 11.65 4.51 10.78
CA THR A 393 11.32 5.92 11.06
C THR A 393 9.85 6.08 11.41
N TYR A 394 8.93 5.45 10.66
CA TYR A 394 7.49 5.55 10.96
C TYR A 394 7.13 4.94 12.33
N ALA A 395 7.81 3.87 12.76
CA ALA A 395 7.65 3.32 14.10
C ALA A 395 8.03 4.31 15.23
N GLY A 396 8.92 5.27 14.94
CA GLY A 396 9.20 6.42 15.80
C GLY A 396 8.14 7.53 15.66
N GLU A 397 7.84 7.95 14.43
CA GLU A 397 6.89 9.03 14.14
C GLU A 397 5.52 8.82 14.81
N ILE A 398 4.95 7.60 14.74
CA ILE A 398 3.62 7.29 15.33
C ILE A 398 3.56 7.38 16.85
N GLN A 399 4.70 7.48 17.51
CA GLN A 399 4.79 7.72 18.95
C GLN A 399 4.78 9.22 19.29
N THR A 400 4.53 10.09 18.30
CA THR A 400 4.36 11.55 18.44
C THR A 400 2.93 11.99 18.10
N ALA A 401 2.52 13.16 18.56
CA ALA A 401 1.16 13.68 18.33
C ALA A 401 0.90 14.15 16.88
N GLU A 402 1.94 14.30 16.04
CA GLU A 402 1.78 14.71 14.63
C GLU A 402 1.36 13.53 13.73
N TYR A 403 1.92 12.33 13.95
CA TYR A 403 1.71 11.16 13.09
C TYR A 403 0.96 10.00 13.77
N GLY A 404 0.71 10.09 15.08
CA GLY A 404 0.13 9.00 15.88
C GLY A 404 -1.38 8.88 15.85
N GLU A 405 -2.11 9.81 15.20
CA GLU A 405 -3.57 9.75 14.98
C GLU A 405 -4.36 9.40 16.27
N HIS A 406 -4.05 10.10 17.38
CA HIS A 406 -4.58 9.91 18.74
C HIS A 406 -4.21 8.58 19.45
N LEU A 407 -3.41 7.72 18.82
CA LEU A 407 -2.87 6.49 19.42
C LEU A 407 -1.44 6.64 19.94
N GLU A 408 -0.81 7.81 19.87
CA GLU A 408 0.59 8.00 20.23
C GLU A 408 0.92 7.61 21.68
N GLY A 409 -0.01 7.88 22.63
CA GLY A 409 0.13 7.41 24.01
C GLY A 409 0.05 5.88 24.17
N HIS A 410 -0.83 5.24 23.40
CA HIS A 410 -1.02 3.78 23.41
C HIS A 410 0.16 3.05 22.74
N LEU A 411 0.70 3.63 21.66
CA LEU A 411 1.86 3.15 20.94
C LEU A 411 3.14 3.31 21.76
N ARG A 412 3.33 4.43 22.48
CA ARG A 412 4.43 4.58 23.46
C ARG A 412 4.35 3.53 24.58
N TYR A 413 3.15 3.25 25.10
CA TYR A 413 2.94 2.20 26.11
C TYR A 413 3.28 0.79 25.59
N HIS A 414 3.06 0.54 24.30
CA HIS A 414 3.39 -0.72 23.63
C HIS A 414 4.72 -0.72 22.85
N SER A 415 5.55 0.31 23.01
CA SER A 415 6.82 0.51 22.31
C SER A 415 7.75 -0.71 22.36
N GLY A 416 7.88 -1.36 23.52
CA GLY A 416 8.69 -2.57 23.71
C GLY A 416 8.26 -3.81 22.90
N LYS A 417 7.12 -3.77 22.19
CA LYS A 417 6.70 -4.79 21.23
C LYS A 417 6.42 -4.25 19.82
N LEU A 418 6.64 -2.95 19.59
CA LEU A 418 6.50 -2.27 18.29
C LEU A 418 7.82 -2.36 17.51
N ARG A 419 7.78 -2.66 16.21
CA ARG A 419 8.96 -2.63 15.34
C ARG A 419 8.65 -2.19 13.90
N GLY A 420 9.48 -1.31 13.36
CA GLY A 420 9.47 -1.01 11.93
C GLY A 420 10.12 -2.13 11.09
N ILE A 421 9.51 -2.47 9.96
CA ILE A 421 10.04 -3.36 8.93
C ILE A 421 9.66 -2.75 7.58
N VAL A 422 10.65 -2.35 6.78
CA VAL A 422 10.44 -1.73 5.47
C VAL A 422 9.79 -2.74 4.50
N ASN A 423 8.82 -2.31 3.70
CA ASN A 423 8.22 -3.16 2.67
C ASN A 423 9.18 -3.41 1.51
N GLY A 424 9.14 -4.61 0.93
CA GLY A 424 9.68 -4.87 -0.40
C GLY A 424 8.67 -4.58 -1.52
N ILE A 425 9.14 -4.63 -2.76
CA ILE A 425 8.32 -4.64 -3.98
C ILE A 425 8.48 -5.97 -4.71
N ASP A 426 7.53 -6.32 -5.58
CA ASP A 426 7.56 -7.59 -6.32
C ASP A 426 8.30 -7.43 -7.66
N TYR A 427 9.56 -7.88 -7.72
CA TYR A 427 10.40 -7.86 -8.92
C TYR A 427 9.93 -8.82 -10.05
N ASP A 428 8.87 -9.61 -9.85
CA ASP A 428 8.19 -10.30 -10.96
C ASP A 428 7.19 -9.34 -11.68
N MET A 429 6.67 -8.34 -10.96
CA MET A 429 5.67 -7.37 -11.44
C MET A 429 6.30 -6.04 -11.90
N TRP A 430 7.32 -5.59 -11.18
CA TRP A 430 8.05 -4.34 -11.41
C TRP A 430 9.45 -4.69 -11.88
N ASN A 431 9.65 -4.78 -13.19
CA ASN A 431 10.88 -5.32 -13.77
C ASN A 431 11.17 -4.75 -15.17
N PRO A 432 12.09 -3.77 -15.32
CA PRO A 432 12.32 -3.12 -16.60
C PRO A 432 12.85 -4.04 -17.71
N ALA A 433 13.39 -5.23 -17.38
CA ALA A 433 13.89 -6.19 -18.37
C ALA A 433 12.77 -7.03 -19.02
N THR A 434 11.58 -7.10 -18.41
CA THR A 434 10.45 -7.93 -18.89
C THR A 434 9.11 -7.21 -18.94
N ASP A 435 9.02 -5.97 -18.46
CA ASP A 435 7.78 -5.19 -18.34
C ASP A 435 7.17 -4.82 -19.72
N PRO A 436 6.03 -5.44 -20.10
CA PRO A 436 5.42 -5.26 -21.42
C PRO A 436 4.73 -3.90 -21.60
N ALA A 437 4.72 -3.03 -20.58
CA ALA A 437 4.24 -1.66 -20.71
C ALA A 437 5.28 -0.71 -21.32
N LEU A 438 6.56 -1.11 -21.37
CA LEU A 438 7.67 -0.26 -21.79
C LEU A 438 7.86 -0.21 -23.32
N ALA A 439 8.54 0.83 -23.80
CA ALA A 439 8.88 0.97 -25.22
C ALA A 439 10.10 0.12 -25.59
N GLU A 440 11.09 0.09 -24.71
CA GLU A 440 12.27 -0.78 -24.76
C GLU A 440 12.53 -1.35 -23.37
N HIS A 441 12.85 -2.65 -23.29
CA HIS A 441 13.20 -3.31 -22.02
C HIS A 441 14.66 -3.04 -21.68
N TYR A 442 15.01 -2.96 -20.39
CA TYR A 442 16.40 -2.72 -19.96
C TYR A 442 16.78 -3.34 -18.62
N ASP A 443 18.09 -3.48 -18.45
CA ASP A 443 18.78 -3.95 -17.25
C ASP A 443 19.97 -3.00 -16.93
N LEU A 444 20.74 -3.31 -15.89
CA LEU A 444 21.85 -2.47 -15.42
C LEU A 444 22.95 -2.25 -16.49
N GLY A 445 23.06 -3.11 -17.51
CA GLY A 445 24.06 -3.00 -18.58
C GLY A 445 23.66 -2.10 -19.76
N ASN A 446 22.39 -1.72 -19.89
CA ASN A 446 21.87 -0.92 -21.02
C ASN A 446 20.87 0.20 -20.59
N VAL A 447 20.67 0.37 -19.28
CA VAL A 447 19.74 1.34 -18.67
C VAL A 447 19.83 2.76 -19.22
N LEU A 448 21.02 3.28 -19.53
CA LEU A 448 21.19 4.67 -19.99
C LEU A 448 20.52 4.93 -21.35
N ASP A 449 20.90 4.18 -22.38
CA ASP A 449 20.36 4.34 -23.74
C ASP A 449 18.87 3.99 -23.79
N HIS A 450 18.48 2.88 -23.18
CA HIS A 450 17.11 2.39 -23.23
C HIS A 450 16.14 3.23 -22.38
N LYS A 451 16.60 3.90 -21.30
CA LYS A 451 15.77 4.93 -20.63
C LYS A 451 15.59 6.15 -21.51
N MET A 452 16.58 6.57 -22.30
CA MET A 452 16.41 7.68 -23.26
C MET A 452 15.38 7.33 -24.36
N ALA A 453 15.34 6.07 -24.82
CA ALA A 453 14.29 5.60 -25.73
C ALA A 453 12.89 5.61 -25.07
N ASN A 454 12.76 5.11 -23.84
CA ASN A 454 11.51 5.16 -23.07
C ASN A 454 11.06 6.60 -22.77
N LYS A 455 11.99 7.52 -22.50
CA LYS A 455 11.78 8.95 -22.28
C LYS A 455 11.20 9.63 -23.52
N LEU A 456 11.79 9.41 -24.70
CA LEU A 456 11.24 9.89 -25.98
C LEU A 456 9.85 9.29 -26.26
N ALA A 457 9.63 8.00 -25.95
CA ALA A 457 8.33 7.36 -26.12
C ALA A 457 7.26 7.95 -25.18
N LEU A 458 7.60 8.21 -23.92
CA LEU A 458 6.74 8.86 -22.93
C LEU A 458 6.40 10.29 -23.35
N GLN A 459 7.41 11.09 -23.74
CA GLN A 459 7.20 12.45 -24.26
C GLN A 459 6.24 12.46 -25.45
N LYS A 460 6.42 11.52 -26.39
CA LYS A 460 5.58 11.34 -27.57
C LYS A 460 4.15 10.90 -27.24
N GLU A 461 3.95 10.00 -26.27
CA GLU A 461 2.61 9.59 -25.81
C GLU A 461 1.84 10.77 -25.20
N LEU A 462 2.52 11.58 -24.38
CA LEU A 462 1.91 12.66 -23.61
C LEU A 462 1.80 13.99 -24.37
N GLY A 463 2.29 14.06 -25.62
CA GLY A 463 2.31 15.31 -26.40
C GLY A 463 3.27 16.36 -25.84
N LEU A 464 4.29 15.93 -25.08
CA LEU A 464 5.41 16.76 -24.66
C LEU A 464 6.38 16.99 -25.83
N GLU A 465 7.25 17.97 -25.69
CA GLU A 465 8.39 18.14 -26.59
C GLU A 465 9.32 16.92 -26.49
N GLN A 466 9.53 16.23 -27.61
CA GLN A 466 10.40 15.04 -27.71
C GLN A 466 11.86 15.50 -27.75
N ASN A 467 12.54 15.39 -26.61
CA ASN A 467 13.91 15.86 -26.42
C ASN A 467 14.55 15.10 -25.23
N THR A 468 15.59 14.31 -25.51
CA THR A 468 16.34 13.51 -24.52
C THR A 468 17.05 14.36 -23.47
N ASP A 469 17.30 15.63 -23.77
CA ASP A 469 18.14 16.51 -22.97
C ASP A 469 17.32 17.35 -21.98
N LYS A 470 15.99 17.36 -22.12
CA LYS A 470 15.10 17.96 -21.11
C LYS A 470 14.95 17.05 -19.89
N PHE A 471 14.91 17.65 -18.70
CA PHE A 471 14.76 16.92 -17.45
C PHE A 471 13.28 16.60 -17.20
N VAL A 472 12.92 15.32 -17.15
CA VAL A 472 11.55 14.83 -17.00
C VAL A 472 11.30 14.39 -15.56
N ILE A 473 10.40 15.11 -14.88
CA ILE A 473 9.98 14.85 -13.52
C ILE A 473 8.61 14.17 -13.53
N GLY A 474 8.53 12.92 -13.05
CA GLY A 474 7.26 12.22 -12.84
C GLY A 474 6.66 12.45 -11.45
N LEU A 475 5.34 12.38 -11.34
CA LEU A 475 4.60 12.33 -10.07
C LEU A 475 3.44 11.34 -10.22
N ILE A 476 3.47 10.25 -9.45
CA ILE A 476 2.45 9.19 -9.49
C ILE A 476 1.81 9.09 -8.10
N SER A 477 0.59 9.60 -7.93
CA SER A 477 -0.06 9.65 -6.61
C SER A 477 -1.58 9.83 -6.67
N ARG A 478 -2.28 9.39 -5.62
CA ARG A 478 -3.61 9.92 -5.29
C ARG A 478 -3.50 11.42 -5.04
N LEU A 479 -4.39 12.20 -5.64
CA LEU A 479 -4.30 13.66 -5.63
C LEU A 479 -4.97 14.24 -4.38
N THR A 480 -4.26 14.28 -3.25
CA THR A 480 -4.78 14.74 -1.95
C THR A 480 -3.72 15.50 -1.14
N ASN A 481 -4.12 16.34 -0.18
CA ASN A 481 -3.18 17.17 0.62
C ASN A 481 -2.13 16.34 1.39
N GLN A 482 -2.38 15.05 1.67
CA GLN A 482 -1.40 14.16 2.30
C GLN A 482 -0.11 14.01 1.45
N LYS A 483 -0.20 14.25 0.13
CA LYS A 483 0.82 13.88 -0.86
C LYS A 483 1.65 15.07 -1.38
N GLY A 484 1.73 16.18 -0.62
CA GLY A 484 2.63 17.30 -0.93
C GLY A 484 2.18 18.20 -2.09
N LEU A 485 0.92 18.09 -2.52
CA LEU A 485 0.47 18.68 -3.79
C LEU A 485 0.16 20.18 -3.69
N ASP A 486 -0.07 20.69 -2.48
CA ASP A 486 0.01 22.10 -2.14
C ASP A 486 1.42 22.65 -2.37
N LEU A 487 2.46 21.97 -1.87
CA LEU A 487 3.86 22.33 -2.12
C LEU A 487 4.17 22.31 -3.63
N VAL A 488 3.86 21.21 -4.32
CA VAL A 488 4.09 21.07 -5.77
C VAL A 488 3.37 22.16 -6.56
N SER A 489 2.09 22.43 -6.28
CA SER A 489 1.33 23.48 -6.97
C SER A 489 1.97 24.87 -6.79
N SER A 490 2.52 25.16 -5.61
CA SER A 490 3.17 26.46 -5.36
C SER A 490 4.46 26.68 -6.18
N ILE A 491 5.18 25.61 -6.53
CA ILE A 491 6.51 25.72 -7.17
C ILE A 491 6.56 25.38 -8.67
N ILE A 492 5.50 24.80 -9.26
CA ILE A 492 5.46 24.48 -10.71
C ILE A 492 5.94 25.66 -11.60
N PRO A 493 5.54 26.92 -11.37
CA PRO A 493 6.03 28.07 -12.17
C PRO A 493 7.54 28.32 -12.09
N GLN A 494 8.21 27.86 -11.03
CA GLN A 494 9.65 27.98 -10.81
C GLN A 494 10.41 26.76 -11.32
N VAL A 495 9.76 25.58 -11.34
CA VAL A 495 10.32 24.34 -11.88
C VAL A 495 10.36 24.37 -13.41
N LEU A 496 9.31 24.88 -14.07
CA LEU A 496 9.15 24.94 -15.53
C LEU A 496 9.99 26.05 -16.20
N ASP A 497 11.31 25.93 -16.11
CA ASP A 497 12.31 26.80 -16.74
C ASP A 497 12.45 26.64 -18.28
N GLY A 498 11.58 25.84 -18.91
CA GLY A 498 11.62 25.52 -20.33
C GLY A 498 12.52 24.33 -20.70
N ASN A 499 13.51 23.98 -19.86
CA ASN A 499 14.34 22.78 -19.99
C ASN A 499 13.81 21.62 -19.14
N THR A 500 12.93 21.90 -18.18
CA THR A 500 12.26 20.93 -17.32
C THR A 500 10.87 20.60 -17.85
N GLN A 501 10.47 19.33 -17.74
CA GLN A 501 9.12 18.83 -18.03
C GLN A 501 8.54 18.12 -16.80
N VAL A 502 7.22 18.17 -16.62
CA VAL A 502 6.53 17.55 -15.47
C VAL A 502 5.34 16.71 -15.94
N VAL A 503 5.24 15.48 -15.43
CA VAL A 503 4.16 14.54 -15.71
C VAL A 503 3.46 14.15 -14.42
N VAL A 504 2.18 14.52 -14.28
CA VAL A 504 1.33 14.10 -13.15
C VAL A 504 0.41 12.97 -13.59
N LEU A 505 0.33 11.89 -12.78
CA LEU A 505 -0.60 10.77 -12.96
C LEU A 505 -1.35 10.47 -11.65
N GLY A 506 -2.68 10.53 -11.72
CA GLY A 506 -3.58 10.06 -10.65
C GLY A 506 -4.91 10.83 -10.58
N THR A 507 -5.75 10.50 -9.60
CA THR A 507 -7.06 11.14 -9.35
C THR A 507 -7.23 11.44 -7.86
N GLY A 508 -8.19 12.30 -7.51
CA GLY A 508 -8.47 12.59 -6.09
C GLY A 508 -9.33 13.82 -5.86
N ASP A 509 -8.86 14.70 -4.98
CA ASP A 509 -9.53 15.93 -4.59
C ASP A 509 -9.54 16.89 -5.79
N ARG A 510 -10.75 17.30 -6.18
CA ARG A 510 -11.00 18.05 -7.41
C ARG A 510 -10.19 19.33 -7.57
N GLU A 511 -9.85 19.98 -6.46
CA GLU A 511 -9.00 21.18 -6.44
C GLU A 511 -7.65 20.93 -7.12
N TYR A 512 -6.95 19.84 -6.75
CA TYR A 512 -5.69 19.47 -7.39
C TYR A 512 -5.88 19.01 -8.84
N GLU A 513 -6.98 18.31 -9.15
CA GLU A 513 -7.26 17.92 -10.54
C GLU A 513 -7.45 19.13 -11.45
N ASP A 514 -8.28 20.10 -11.05
CA ASP A 514 -8.56 21.30 -11.82
C ASP A 514 -7.33 22.25 -11.84
N THR A 515 -6.53 22.30 -10.78
CA THR A 515 -5.22 23.00 -10.76
C THR A 515 -4.21 22.40 -11.74
N PHE A 516 -3.97 21.08 -11.75
CA PHE A 516 -3.02 20.48 -12.68
C PHE A 516 -3.52 20.51 -14.15
N ARG A 517 -4.83 20.41 -14.39
CA ARG A 517 -5.45 20.71 -15.70
C ARG A 517 -5.15 22.15 -16.14
N SER A 518 -5.13 23.12 -15.23
CA SER A 518 -4.80 24.52 -15.56
C SER A 518 -3.32 24.70 -15.96
N TYR A 519 -2.39 24.01 -15.28
CA TYR A 519 -0.97 24.00 -15.66
C TYR A 519 -0.73 23.31 -17.00
N GLU A 520 -1.37 22.18 -17.29
CA GLU A 520 -1.33 21.54 -18.61
C GLU A 520 -1.87 22.47 -19.72
N TYR A 521 -2.95 23.21 -19.44
CA TYR A 521 -3.50 24.17 -20.40
C TYR A 521 -2.52 25.32 -20.71
N ALA A 522 -1.84 25.85 -19.68
CA ALA A 522 -0.91 26.96 -19.81
C ALA A 522 0.48 26.58 -20.35
N HIS A 523 0.98 25.38 -20.02
CA HIS A 523 2.35 24.93 -20.28
C HIS A 523 2.43 23.71 -21.21
N ARG A 524 1.54 23.64 -22.22
CA ARG A 524 1.50 22.58 -23.23
C ARG A 524 2.88 22.30 -23.84
N GLY A 525 3.25 21.03 -23.92
CA GLY A 525 4.57 20.60 -24.39
C GLY A 525 5.62 20.45 -23.27
N THR A 526 5.35 20.99 -22.07
CA THR A 526 6.23 20.86 -20.89
C THR A 526 5.52 20.34 -19.63
N PHE A 527 4.21 20.52 -19.49
CA PHE A 527 3.42 19.96 -18.40
C PHE A 527 2.30 19.05 -18.94
N CYS A 528 2.08 17.89 -18.31
CA CYS A 528 0.96 16.99 -18.62
C CYS A 528 0.26 16.48 -17.34
N ALA A 529 -1.07 16.45 -17.36
CA ALA A 529 -1.95 16.10 -16.25
C ALA A 529 -2.84 14.88 -16.60
N CYS A 530 -2.28 13.67 -16.47
CA CYS A 530 -2.99 12.42 -16.69
C CYS A 530 -3.94 12.11 -15.51
N ILE A 531 -5.09 12.80 -15.47
CA ILE A 531 -6.07 12.65 -14.39
C ILE A 531 -6.91 11.37 -14.53
N GLN A 532 -6.29 10.22 -14.27
CA GLN A 532 -6.87 8.87 -14.38
C GLN A 532 -6.08 7.84 -13.55
N TYR A 533 -6.63 6.63 -13.40
CA TYR A 533 -5.86 5.45 -13.00
C TYR A 533 -5.39 4.71 -14.26
N ASP A 534 -4.09 4.64 -14.49
CA ASP A 534 -3.48 3.97 -15.64
C ASP A 534 -2.15 3.33 -15.20
N GLU A 535 -2.21 2.05 -14.83
CA GLU A 535 -1.08 1.30 -14.27
C GLU A 535 0.05 1.15 -15.30
N ALA A 536 -0.28 0.86 -16.56
CA ALA A 536 0.73 0.76 -17.63
C ALA A 536 1.42 2.11 -17.89
N ARG A 537 0.73 3.25 -17.73
CA ARG A 537 1.36 4.57 -17.78
C ARG A 537 2.23 4.86 -16.56
N ALA A 538 1.87 4.37 -15.36
CA ALA A 538 2.75 4.47 -14.20
C ALA A 538 4.09 3.77 -14.48
N HIS A 539 4.06 2.55 -15.03
CA HIS A 539 5.26 1.81 -15.49
C HIS A 539 6.09 2.64 -16.50
N ARG A 540 5.46 3.22 -17.53
CA ARG A 540 6.16 4.09 -18.49
C ARG A 540 6.71 5.38 -17.90
N ILE A 541 6.06 5.97 -16.89
CA ILE A 541 6.60 7.12 -16.16
C ILE A 541 7.82 6.71 -15.34
N TYR A 542 7.78 5.58 -14.62
CA TYR A 542 8.97 5.08 -13.93
C TYR A 542 10.14 4.81 -14.88
N ALA A 543 9.89 4.34 -16.11
CA ALA A 543 10.95 4.12 -17.10
C ALA A 543 11.45 5.40 -17.79
N GLY A 544 10.54 6.29 -18.19
CA GLY A 544 10.85 7.45 -19.04
C GLY A 544 11.11 8.77 -18.30
N ALA A 545 10.92 8.84 -16.98
CA ALA A 545 11.36 9.98 -16.18
C ALA A 545 12.84 9.85 -15.78
N ASP A 546 13.49 10.99 -15.53
CA ASP A 546 14.83 11.05 -14.93
C ASP A 546 14.72 11.06 -13.39
N ALA A 547 13.69 11.75 -12.86
CA ALA A 547 13.42 11.83 -11.43
C ALA A 547 11.91 11.71 -11.11
N LEU A 548 11.59 11.29 -9.88
CA LEU A 548 10.20 11.14 -9.42
C LEU A 548 9.92 11.87 -8.10
N LEU A 549 8.90 12.72 -8.09
CA LEU A 549 8.46 13.45 -6.90
C LEU A 549 7.61 12.58 -5.96
N VAL A 550 8.06 12.45 -4.71
CA VAL A 550 7.26 11.92 -3.58
C VAL A 550 7.33 12.90 -2.37
N PRO A 551 6.75 14.11 -2.49
CA PRO A 551 6.87 15.18 -1.48
C PRO A 551 5.85 15.02 -0.33
N SER A 552 5.50 13.77 0.00
CA SER A 552 4.42 13.44 0.93
C SER A 552 4.58 14.11 2.28
N ARG A 553 3.48 14.66 2.81
CA ARG A 553 3.45 15.20 4.17
C ARG A 553 3.76 14.11 5.20
N PHE A 554 3.19 12.94 4.96
CA PHE A 554 3.42 11.72 5.71
C PHE A 554 3.27 10.49 4.81
N GLU A 555 4.25 9.58 4.86
CA GLU A 555 4.29 8.33 4.09
C GLU A 555 4.71 7.13 4.98
N PRO A 556 3.84 6.14 5.26
CA PRO A 556 4.17 5.02 6.17
C PRO A 556 5.40 4.23 5.74
N CYS A 557 5.50 3.97 4.45
CA CYS A 557 6.62 3.30 3.79
C CYS A 557 6.93 3.99 2.45
N GLY A 558 5.89 4.13 1.62
CA GLY A 558 6.04 4.41 0.20
C GLY A 558 6.45 3.14 -0.55
N LEU A 559 5.82 2.91 -1.70
CA LEU A 559 6.28 1.93 -2.69
C LEU A 559 6.75 2.65 -3.97
N THR A 560 6.25 3.87 -4.21
CA THR A 560 6.52 4.68 -5.40
C THR A 560 8.01 4.99 -5.58
N GLN A 561 8.73 5.27 -4.50
CA GLN A 561 10.19 5.52 -4.54
C GLN A 561 10.99 4.24 -4.76
N LEU A 562 10.53 3.10 -4.21
CA LEU A 562 11.16 1.79 -4.44
C LEU A 562 11.03 1.36 -5.91
N ASN A 563 9.84 1.55 -6.50
CA ASN A 563 9.61 1.31 -7.93
C ASN A 563 10.46 2.27 -8.80
N ALA A 564 10.55 3.55 -8.44
CA ALA A 564 11.37 4.51 -9.17
C ALA A 564 12.85 4.11 -9.19
N MET A 565 13.44 3.80 -8.03
CA MET A 565 14.83 3.35 -7.93
C MET A 565 15.08 2.04 -8.72
N HIS A 566 14.14 1.09 -8.67
CA HIS A 566 14.26 -0.16 -9.45
C HIS A 566 14.20 0.05 -10.97
N TYR A 567 13.56 1.13 -11.43
CA TYR A 567 13.51 1.57 -12.83
C TYR A 567 14.58 2.64 -13.16
N GLY A 568 15.61 2.80 -12.31
CA GLY A 568 16.70 3.74 -12.51
C GLY A 568 16.30 5.22 -12.52
N THR A 569 15.22 5.58 -11.83
CA THR A 569 14.65 6.94 -11.74
C THR A 569 14.84 7.49 -10.34
N LEU A 570 15.52 8.63 -10.20
CA LEU A 570 15.93 9.13 -8.89
C LEU A 570 14.74 9.75 -8.12
N PRO A 571 14.39 9.24 -6.93
CA PRO A 571 13.30 9.80 -6.14
C PRO A 571 13.72 11.12 -5.47
N ILE A 572 12.82 12.11 -5.50
CA ILE A 572 12.93 13.40 -4.82
C ILE A 572 11.85 13.42 -3.73
N VAL A 573 12.24 13.31 -2.46
CA VAL A 573 11.33 12.92 -1.36
C VAL A 573 11.42 13.81 -0.13
N ARG A 574 10.34 13.87 0.64
CA ARG A 574 10.41 14.35 2.02
C ARG A 574 10.98 13.26 2.93
N GLU A 575 11.82 13.63 3.89
CA GLU A 575 12.25 12.76 4.99
C GLU A 575 11.12 12.49 6.00
N THR A 576 10.20 11.59 5.65
CA THR A 576 9.16 11.07 6.55
C THR A 576 8.92 9.58 6.32
N GLY A 577 8.65 8.85 7.40
CA GLY A 577 8.44 7.41 7.44
C GLY A 577 9.44 6.64 6.57
N GLY A 578 8.94 5.75 5.72
CA GLY A 578 9.82 4.90 4.91
C GLY A 578 10.56 5.61 3.79
N LEU A 579 10.20 6.85 3.43
CA LEU A 579 10.99 7.64 2.49
C LEU A 579 12.37 7.95 3.09
N LYS A 580 12.42 8.28 4.39
CA LYS A 580 13.68 8.48 5.14
C LYS A 580 14.49 7.20 5.32
N ASP A 581 13.83 6.04 5.39
CA ASP A 581 14.48 4.73 5.56
C ASP A 581 14.92 4.07 4.25
N THR A 582 14.55 4.63 3.09
CA THR A 582 14.82 4.02 1.77
C THR A 582 15.53 4.95 0.79
N VAL A 583 15.46 6.27 0.98
CA VAL A 583 16.14 7.25 0.14
C VAL A 583 17.30 7.90 0.92
N GLU A 584 18.51 7.52 0.55
CA GLU A 584 19.74 8.12 1.04
C GLU A 584 20.07 9.36 0.20
N PRO A 585 20.26 10.55 0.81
CA PRO A 585 20.48 11.79 0.08
C PRO A 585 21.81 11.78 -0.66
N TYR A 586 21.77 12.16 -1.93
CA TYR A 586 22.95 12.28 -2.78
C TYR A 586 24.03 13.20 -2.18
N ASN A 587 25.24 12.66 -2.04
CA ASN A 587 26.39 13.33 -1.45
C ASN A 587 27.33 13.86 -2.55
N ASN A 588 27.26 15.17 -2.81
CA ASN A 588 28.09 15.88 -3.79
C ASN A 588 29.62 15.69 -3.61
N PHE A 589 30.11 15.23 -2.44
CA PHE A 589 31.54 15.04 -2.17
C PHE A 589 32.05 13.62 -2.47
N THR A 590 31.19 12.60 -2.42
CA THR A 590 31.58 11.19 -2.61
C THR A 590 30.90 10.53 -3.81
N GLY A 591 29.75 11.06 -4.25
CA GLY A 591 28.90 10.44 -5.27
C GLY A 591 27.90 9.42 -4.72
N ASP A 592 27.93 9.14 -3.41
CA ASP A 592 27.02 8.19 -2.76
C ASP A 592 25.58 8.73 -2.66
N GLY A 593 24.64 7.83 -2.34
CA GLY A 593 23.21 8.11 -2.19
C GLY A 593 22.39 7.65 -3.40
N ASN A 594 21.07 7.56 -3.23
CA ASN A 594 20.17 6.97 -4.23
C ASN A 594 18.99 7.89 -4.62
N GLY A 595 18.93 9.11 -4.07
CA GLY A 595 17.94 10.13 -4.43
C GLY A 595 18.21 11.48 -3.77
N PHE A 596 17.21 12.36 -3.75
CA PHE A 596 17.31 13.71 -3.16
C PHE A 596 16.27 13.91 -2.07
N THR A 597 16.70 14.36 -0.88
CA THR A 597 15.81 14.58 0.27
C THR A 597 15.62 16.06 0.63
N PHE A 598 14.56 16.33 1.39
CA PHE A 598 14.35 17.55 2.15
C PHE A 598 13.59 17.25 3.47
N ASP A 599 13.86 18.00 4.54
CA ASP A 599 13.49 17.63 5.93
C ASP A 599 12.06 18.08 6.33
N ARG A 600 11.79 19.37 6.20
CA ARG A 600 10.54 20.03 6.65
C ARG A 600 9.53 20.11 5.50
N TYR A 601 8.25 20.19 5.86
CA TYR A 601 7.17 20.32 4.88
C TYR A 601 7.09 21.76 4.35
N ASP A 602 8.02 22.11 3.47
CA ASP A 602 8.22 23.46 2.93
C ASP A 602 8.44 23.44 1.41
N ALA A 603 7.89 24.45 0.74
CA ALA A 603 7.94 24.57 -0.71
C ALA A 603 9.32 25.00 -1.24
N GLY A 604 10.02 25.86 -0.52
CA GLY A 604 11.38 26.30 -0.89
C GLY A 604 12.40 25.17 -0.78
N LEU A 605 12.28 24.33 0.25
CA LEU A 605 13.13 23.15 0.42
C LEU A 605 12.84 22.05 -0.62
N LEU A 606 11.58 21.89 -1.04
CA LEU A 606 11.23 21.03 -2.17
C LEU A 606 11.82 21.55 -3.49
N LEU A 607 11.76 22.86 -3.73
CA LEU A 607 12.35 23.50 -4.91
C LEU A 607 13.89 23.39 -4.92
N ASP A 608 14.54 23.52 -3.76
CA ASP A 608 15.98 23.26 -3.61
C ASP A 608 16.34 21.80 -3.98
N ALA A 609 15.61 20.81 -3.48
CA ALA A 609 15.86 19.40 -3.80
C ALA A 609 15.70 19.11 -5.31
N ILE A 610 14.69 19.72 -5.96
CA ILE A 610 14.50 19.66 -7.41
C ILE A 610 15.66 20.35 -8.14
N ASN A 611 16.12 21.51 -7.68
CA ASN A 611 17.22 22.24 -8.31
C ASN A 611 18.56 21.52 -8.15
N ARG A 612 18.83 20.85 -7.02
CA ARG A 612 19.99 19.96 -6.85
C ARG A 612 19.99 18.82 -7.86
N ALA A 613 18.84 18.15 -8.04
CA ALA A 613 18.67 17.09 -9.04
C ALA A 613 18.88 17.60 -10.47
N LYS A 614 18.29 18.75 -10.81
CA LYS A 614 18.49 19.43 -12.11
C LYS A 614 19.94 19.81 -12.34
N THR A 615 20.64 20.37 -11.34
CA THR A 615 22.05 20.74 -11.47
C THR A 615 22.90 19.52 -11.81
N LEU A 616 22.77 18.42 -11.07
CA LEU A 616 23.50 17.19 -11.35
C LEU A 616 23.26 16.71 -12.80
N TYR A 617 21.99 16.64 -13.20
CA TYR A 617 21.58 16.20 -14.54
C TYR A 617 22.07 17.09 -15.69
N PHE A 618 22.15 18.42 -15.49
CA PHE A 618 22.58 19.37 -16.52
C PHE A 618 24.09 19.66 -16.52
N THR A 619 24.85 19.35 -15.47
CA THR A 619 26.30 19.67 -15.40
C THR A 619 27.22 18.45 -15.39
N ASN A 620 26.77 17.30 -14.90
CA ASN A 620 27.61 16.10 -14.68
C ASN A 620 26.99 14.87 -15.38
N ARG A 621 26.64 15.00 -16.66
CA ARG A 621 26.00 13.96 -17.48
C ARG A 621 27.01 13.14 -18.29
#